data_AF-A0A8C5M3J9-F1
#
_entry.id   AF-A0A8C5M3J9-F1
#
_cell.length_a   1.000
_cell.length_b   1.000
_cell.length_c   1.000
_cell.angle_alpha   90.00
_cell.angle_beta   90.00
_cell.angle_gamma   90.00
#
_symmetry.space_group_name_H-M   'P 1'
#
loop_
_entity.id
_entity.type
_entity.pdbx_description
1 polymer ?
#
loop_
_entity_poly.entity_id
_entity_poly.type
_entity_poly.pdbx_seq_one_letter_code
_entity_poly.pdbx_strand_id
1 'polypeptide(L)'
;MMIKEASLRRDPDLRGELAFLARGCDFVLPSRFKKRIKSFQQAQVQSKQEKKPGTPPPVPVITPVTPRPASPPPPTNKVIVAPPLSVNIPRFYFPKGLPNAVSSHEDLISKIEAAFSSMEEEKADIYEMGKIAKVCGCPLYWKAAMFNAAGGERTGVVSVHSFIAMWRKLLQNCHDDASKFINLLTKPGCSFLEQEDFIPLLQDIVDTHPGLTFLKEAPEFHSRYITTVIQRIFYTVNRSWSGRITLTELRRSNFLQTLALLEEEDDINQVTDYFSYEHFYVIYCKFWELDTDHDLYIDQKDLARYNDHASSNRIIERIFSGAVTRGNAVQREGRMSYAEFVWFLLSEEDKKNPTSVEYWFRCMDVDGDGVLSMYELEFFYEEQCEKMETMGIEPLPFQDLLCQLLDLVKPEEEGRITLRDLKRCRMAHIFYDTCFNLEKYLDHEQRDPFAMQKDVDCESPEPSDWDRYAAEEYEILVAEESATEQLQEGSFEDDYEGDEIISAPEIANKMDKLVISDLTA
;
A
#
# COMPACT_ATOMS: atom_id res chain seq x y z
N MET A 1 15.56 32.17 27.63
CA MET A 1 15.85 31.47 28.89
C MET A 1 16.04 30.02 28.52
N MET A 2 17.27 29.53 28.66
CA MET A 2 17.70 28.18 28.29
C MET A 2 17.18 27.13 29.28
N ILE A 3 16.89 25.91 28.75
CA ILE A 3 17.01 24.57 29.38
C ILE A 3 15.95 24.28 30.48
N LYS A 4 15.09 23.25 30.38
CA LYS A 4 15.40 21.82 30.21
C LYS A 4 14.36 21.06 29.37
N GLU A 5 14.81 20.54 28.23
CA GLU A 5 14.41 19.24 27.70
C GLU A 5 15.16 18.17 28.51
N ALA A 6 14.43 17.36 29.27
CA ALA A 6 14.92 16.12 29.87
C ALA A 6 13.75 15.35 30.48
N SER A 7 12.95 14.67 29.65
CA SER A 7 12.19 13.48 30.06
C SER A 7 11.59 12.74 28.86
N LEU A 8 12.43 12.26 27.94
CA LEU A 8 12.06 11.30 26.90
C LEU A 8 13.14 10.22 26.86
N ARG A 9 13.23 9.44 27.94
CA ARG A 9 14.05 8.23 28.04
C ARG A 9 13.44 7.37 29.13
N ARG A 10 12.42 6.60 28.76
CA ARG A 10 11.94 5.35 29.38
C ARG A 10 10.50 5.15 28.91
N ASP A 11 10.33 4.31 27.89
CA ASP A 11 9.39 3.20 28.03
C ASP A 11 9.79 2.05 27.11
N PRO A 12 10.02 0.83 27.63
CA PRO A 12 10.23 -0.34 26.83
C PRO A 12 9.01 -1.29 26.95
N ASP A 13 7.89 -1.00 26.27
CA ASP A 13 6.96 -2.04 25.78
C ASP A 13 5.82 -1.50 24.86
N LEU A 14 6.14 -0.64 23.88
CA LEU A 14 5.13 -0.15 22.92
C LEU A 14 4.55 -1.27 22.04
N ARG A 15 5.27 -2.39 21.88
CA ARG A 15 4.79 -3.57 21.16
C ARG A 15 3.68 -4.27 21.97
N GLY A 16 3.94 -4.58 23.24
CA GLY A 16 2.96 -5.20 24.15
C GLY A 16 1.68 -4.40 24.31
N GLU A 17 1.77 -3.07 24.46
CA GLU A 17 0.58 -2.20 24.56
C GLU A 17 -0.27 -2.20 23.27
N LEU A 18 0.35 -2.32 22.09
CA LEU A 18 -0.36 -2.37 20.81
C LEU A 18 -1.17 -3.65 20.64
N ALA A 19 -0.59 -4.82 20.92
CA ALA A 19 -1.35 -6.04 20.79
C ALA A 19 -2.31 -6.24 21.96
N PHE A 20 -2.05 -5.65 23.12
CA PHE A 20 -3.05 -5.59 24.19
C PHE A 20 -4.29 -4.79 23.74
N LEU A 21 -4.09 -3.63 23.10
CA LEU A 21 -5.18 -2.83 22.51
C LEU A 21 -5.91 -3.57 21.36
N ALA A 22 -5.18 -4.34 20.54
CA ALA A 22 -5.78 -5.20 19.52
C ALA A 22 -6.56 -6.39 20.10
N ARG A 23 -6.11 -6.95 21.24
CA ARG A 23 -6.75 -8.08 21.95
C ARG A 23 -8.02 -7.71 22.70
N GLY A 24 -8.18 -6.45 23.13
CA GLY A 24 -9.42 -5.96 23.76
C GLY A 24 -10.66 -5.98 22.85
N CYS A 25 -10.48 -6.24 21.56
CA CYS A 25 -11.53 -6.44 20.58
C CYS A 25 -11.72 -7.96 20.32
N ASP A 26 -12.63 -8.59 21.06
CA ASP A 26 -13.05 -10.00 20.96
C ASP A 26 -13.59 -10.46 19.56
N PHE A 27 -13.35 -9.67 18.51
CA PHE A 27 -13.66 -10.00 17.11
C PHE A 27 -12.41 -10.20 16.23
N VAL A 28 -11.19 -10.06 16.75
CA VAL A 28 -9.96 -10.07 15.95
C VAL A 28 -9.01 -11.19 16.39
N LEU A 29 -9.46 -12.47 16.37
CA LEU A 29 -8.59 -13.65 16.25
C LEU A 29 -9.33 -14.83 15.55
N PRO A 30 -8.63 -15.72 14.80
CA PRO A 30 -9.09 -16.37 13.56
C PRO A 30 -9.90 -17.66 13.77
N SER A 31 -11.00 -17.57 14.52
CA SER A 31 -11.70 -18.77 15.02
C SER A 31 -12.82 -19.34 14.13
N ARG A 32 -13.07 -18.84 12.90
CA ARG A 32 -14.08 -19.47 12.02
C ARG A 32 -13.68 -19.87 10.60
N PHE A 33 -12.53 -19.48 10.04
CA PHE A 33 -12.21 -19.89 8.65
C PHE A 33 -11.21 -21.04 8.48
N LYS A 34 -10.38 -21.37 9.50
CA LYS A 34 -9.66 -22.67 9.58
C LYS A 34 -10.63 -23.88 9.55
N LYS A 35 -11.94 -23.67 9.82
CA LYS A 35 -12.99 -24.71 9.79
C LYS A 35 -13.60 -25.00 8.40
N ARG A 36 -13.42 -24.14 7.39
CA ARG A 36 -13.86 -24.43 6.01
C ARG A 36 -12.76 -25.05 5.15
N ILE A 37 -11.49 -24.79 5.47
CA ILE A 37 -10.33 -25.41 4.82
C ILE A 37 -10.23 -26.91 5.14
N LYS A 38 -10.66 -27.36 6.33
CA LYS A 38 -10.67 -28.79 6.70
C LYS A 38 -11.91 -29.58 6.23
N SER A 39 -12.96 -28.93 5.73
CA SER A 39 -14.24 -29.62 5.39
C SER A 39 -14.56 -29.73 3.89
N PHE A 40 -13.77 -29.15 2.99
CA PHE A 40 -13.91 -29.35 1.54
C PHE A 40 -12.82 -30.21 0.89
N GLN A 41 -11.70 -30.46 1.58
CA GLN A 41 -10.64 -31.39 1.14
C GLN A 41 -10.96 -32.88 1.43
N GLN A 42 -12.13 -33.19 2.02
CA GLN A 42 -12.57 -34.56 2.33
C GLN A 42 -13.95 -34.92 1.76
N ALA A 43 -14.25 -34.48 0.53
CA ALA A 43 -15.28 -35.10 -0.30
C ALA A 43 -14.66 -35.58 -1.62
N GLN A 44 -13.79 -36.58 -1.48
CA GLN A 44 -13.30 -37.41 -2.57
C GLN A 44 -14.44 -38.27 -3.18
N VAL A 45 -14.42 -38.35 -4.52
CA VAL A 45 -14.62 -39.58 -5.31
C VAL A 45 -16.03 -40.20 -5.34
N GLN A 46 -16.75 -39.92 -6.44
CA GLN A 46 -17.58 -40.82 -7.29
C GLN A 46 -18.49 -39.91 -8.16
N SER A 47 -18.45 -39.87 -9.49
CA SER A 47 -18.63 -41.00 -10.42
C SER A 47 -18.21 -40.59 -11.85
N LYS A 48 -17.64 -41.55 -12.57
CA LYS A 48 -17.32 -41.52 -14.01
C LYS A 48 -18.60 -41.45 -14.86
N GLN A 49 -18.55 -40.74 -15.99
CA GLN A 49 -18.94 -41.32 -17.28
C GLN A 49 -18.40 -40.54 -18.50
N GLU A 50 -17.93 -41.33 -19.47
CA GLU A 50 -17.25 -40.97 -20.71
C GLU A 50 -18.13 -40.28 -21.76
N LYS A 51 -17.54 -39.48 -22.66
CA LYS A 51 -17.92 -39.43 -24.09
C LYS A 51 -16.83 -38.85 -25.00
N LYS A 52 -16.79 -39.42 -26.21
CA LYS A 52 -15.78 -39.38 -27.30
C LYS A 52 -15.62 -38.02 -28.03
N PRO A 53 -14.52 -37.82 -28.79
CA PRO A 53 -14.16 -36.53 -29.40
C PRO A 53 -14.89 -36.25 -30.73
N GLY A 54 -15.31 -34.99 -30.90
CA GLY A 54 -15.89 -34.45 -32.13
C GLY A 54 -14.87 -33.59 -32.91
N THR A 55 -14.96 -33.72 -34.22
CA THR A 55 -14.13 -33.24 -35.34
C THR A 55 -13.90 -31.71 -35.42
N PRO A 56 -12.76 -31.22 -35.96
CA PRO A 56 -12.52 -29.79 -36.18
C PRO A 56 -13.19 -29.24 -37.47
N PRO A 57 -13.45 -27.91 -37.56
CA PRO A 57 -14.07 -27.28 -38.72
C PRO A 57 -13.05 -26.96 -39.84
N PRO A 58 -13.51 -26.75 -41.10
CA PRO A 58 -12.63 -26.68 -42.26
C PRO A 58 -12.09 -25.27 -42.57
N VAL A 59 -10.94 -25.29 -43.26
CA VAL A 59 -10.16 -24.17 -43.81
C VAL A 59 -10.89 -23.49 -44.98
N PRO A 60 -10.80 -22.16 -45.17
CA PRO A 60 -11.35 -21.50 -46.36
C PRO A 60 -10.51 -21.75 -47.61
N VAL A 61 -11.20 -22.05 -48.71
CA VAL A 61 -10.68 -22.32 -50.04
C VAL A 61 -10.24 -21.03 -50.75
N ILE A 62 -9.02 -21.04 -51.27
CA ILE A 62 -8.47 -20.04 -52.20
C ILE A 62 -9.02 -20.31 -53.60
N THR A 63 -9.65 -19.33 -54.24
CA THR A 63 -10.02 -19.37 -55.66
C THR A 63 -9.07 -18.51 -56.52
N PRO A 64 -8.78 -18.93 -57.78
CA PRO A 64 -7.66 -18.40 -58.55
C PRO A 64 -8.00 -17.11 -59.31
N VAL A 65 -6.99 -16.24 -59.42
CA VAL A 65 -7.00 -15.02 -60.23
C VAL A 65 -6.74 -15.37 -61.69
N THR A 66 -7.56 -14.85 -62.61
CA THR A 66 -7.23 -14.73 -64.03
C THR A 66 -7.46 -13.30 -64.53
N PRO A 67 -6.69 -12.83 -65.53
CA PRO A 67 -6.44 -11.41 -65.75
C PRO A 67 -7.41 -10.78 -66.76
N ARG A 68 -7.79 -9.51 -66.54
CA ARG A 68 -8.58 -8.71 -67.49
C ARG A 68 -7.79 -7.47 -67.96
N PRO A 69 -7.95 -7.03 -69.23
CA PRO A 69 -7.00 -6.13 -69.91
C PRO A 69 -7.19 -4.66 -69.54
N ALA A 70 -6.12 -3.89 -69.79
CA ALA A 70 -6.02 -2.45 -69.61
C ALA A 70 -7.03 -1.65 -70.46
N SER A 71 -7.66 -0.67 -69.84
CA SER A 71 -8.54 0.34 -70.46
C SER A 71 -7.85 1.72 -70.54
N PRO A 72 -8.27 2.59 -71.48
CA PRO A 72 -7.55 3.81 -71.89
C PRO A 72 -7.83 5.03 -70.98
N PRO A 73 -7.07 6.14 -71.09
CA PRO A 73 -7.07 7.21 -70.10
C PRO A 73 -8.37 8.06 -70.17
N PRO A 74 -8.83 8.62 -69.03
CA PRO A 74 -10.04 9.43 -69.01
C PRO A 74 -9.78 10.89 -69.48
N PRO A 75 -10.82 11.59 -69.95
CA PRO A 75 -10.71 12.98 -70.39
C PRO A 75 -10.64 13.95 -69.20
N THR A 76 -10.02 15.10 -69.45
CA THR A 76 -9.90 16.24 -68.54
C THR A 76 -11.26 16.86 -68.21
N ASN A 77 -11.91 16.39 -67.15
CA ASN A 77 -13.05 17.06 -66.55
C ASN A 77 -12.59 18.06 -65.49
N LYS A 78 -12.95 19.33 -65.68
CA LYS A 78 -12.82 20.41 -64.69
C LYS A 78 -13.55 19.97 -63.41
N VAL A 79 -12.80 19.70 -62.35
CA VAL A 79 -13.35 19.45 -61.01
C VAL A 79 -13.94 20.76 -60.51
N ILE A 80 -15.26 20.85 -60.51
CA ILE A 80 -15.98 21.81 -59.69
C ILE A 80 -15.81 21.31 -58.25
N VAL A 81 -14.98 22.01 -57.47
CA VAL A 81 -14.80 21.74 -56.05
C VAL A 81 -16.12 22.04 -55.35
N ALA A 82 -16.89 21.01 -55.02
CA ALA A 82 -17.98 21.13 -54.06
C ALA A 82 -17.37 21.52 -52.70
N PRO A 83 -17.98 22.46 -51.95
CA PRO A 83 -17.49 22.81 -50.62
C PRO A 83 -17.50 21.56 -49.74
N PRO A 84 -16.50 21.37 -48.86
CA PRO A 84 -16.47 20.20 -47.98
C PRO A 84 -17.73 20.21 -47.12
N LEU A 85 -18.49 19.12 -47.17
CA LEU A 85 -19.57 18.87 -46.21
C LEU A 85 -18.96 19.02 -44.81
N SER A 86 -19.41 20.02 -44.05
CA SER A 86 -18.97 20.22 -42.68
C SER A 86 -19.35 18.98 -41.87
N VAL A 87 -18.39 18.11 -41.61
CA VAL A 87 -18.58 16.95 -40.72
C VAL A 87 -18.84 17.52 -39.33
N ASN A 88 -20.08 17.37 -38.85
CA ASN A 88 -20.45 17.77 -37.50
C ASN A 88 -19.87 16.74 -36.53
N ILE A 89 -18.64 16.96 -36.05
CA ILE A 89 -18.02 16.15 -35.01
C ILE A 89 -18.59 16.62 -33.66
N PRO A 90 -19.39 15.81 -32.96
CA PRO A 90 -19.90 16.18 -31.65
C PRO A 90 -18.75 16.41 -30.67
N ARG A 91 -18.99 17.24 -29.65
CA ARG A 91 -18.02 17.39 -28.55
C ARG A 91 -17.76 16.01 -27.94
N PHE A 92 -16.50 15.58 -27.91
CA PHE A 92 -16.05 14.30 -27.35
C PHE A 92 -15.17 14.47 -26.11
N TYR A 93 -14.64 15.68 -25.87
CA TYR A 93 -13.79 15.97 -24.71
C TYR A 93 -14.59 16.65 -23.59
N PHE A 94 -14.74 15.92 -22.48
CA PHE A 94 -15.47 16.33 -21.28
C PHE A 94 -14.58 16.15 -20.04
N PRO A 95 -13.74 17.15 -19.67
CA PRO A 95 -12.78 17.01 -18.58
C PRO A 95 -13.40 16.60 -17.24
N LYS A 96 -14.60 17.09 -16.95
CA LYS A 96 -15.31 16.91 -15.68
C LYS A 96 -16.45 15.89 -15.77
N GLY A 97 -16.39 14.98 -16.74
CA GLY A 97 -17.41 13.98 -17.00
C GLY A 97 -18.47 14.47 -17.99
N LEU A 98 -19.21 13.52 -18.57
CA LEU A 98 -20.31 13.80 -19.50
C LEU A 98 -21.49 14.43 -18.75
N PRO A 99 -21.95 15.64 -19.13
CA PRO A 99 -23.11 16.25 -18.49
C PRO A 99 -24.34 15.35 -18.66
N ASN A 100 -24.93 14.92 -17.54
CA ASN A 100 -26.19 14.19 -17.58
C ASN A 100 -27.33 15.14 -17.91
N ALA A 101 -28.07 14.84 -18.99
CA ALA A 101 -29.18 15.68 -19.45
C ALA A 101 -30.45 15.60 -18.57
N VAL A 102 -30.48 14.72 -17.55
CA VAL A 102 -31.72 14.30 -16.86
C VAL A 102 -31.64 14.37 -15.32
N SER A 103 -30.57 14.88 -14.72
CA SER A 103 -30.52 15.02 -13.25
C SER A 103 -31.34 16.23 -12.80
N SER A 104 -32.51 15.98 -12.21
CA SER A 104 -33.30 17.00 -11.49
C SER A 104 -32.53 17.44 -10.24
N HIS A 105 -31.59 18.37 -10.42
CA HIS A 105 -30.79 18.89 -9.32
C HIS A 105 -31.68 19.53 -8.25
N GLU A 106 -32.80 20.14 -8.64
CA GLU A 106 -33.75 20.75 -7.69
C GLU A 106 -34.38 19.72 -6.75
N ASP A 107 -34.77 18.54 -7.25
CA ASP A 107 -35.33 17.48 -6.38
C ASP A 107 -34.31 17.00 -5.35
N LEU A 108 -33.02 16.92 -5.74
CA LEU A 108 -31.95 16.56 -4.82
C LEU A 108 -31.73 17.67 -3.76
N ILE A 109 -31.74 18.94 -4.17
CA ILE A 109 -31.62 20.06 -3.23
C ILE A 109 -32.78 20.08 -2.24
N SER A 110 -34.03 19.88 -2.67
CA SER A 110 -35.18 19.83 -1.76
C SER A 110 -35.09 18.68 -0.76
N LYS A 111 -34.52 17.52 -1.14
CA LYS A 111 -34.24 16.43 -0.20
C LYS A 111 -33.16 16.80 0.82
N ILE A 112 -32.12 17.52 0.40
CA ILE A 112 -31.08 18.02 1.31
C ILE A 112 -31.67 19.02 2.30
N GLU A 113 -32.47 19.99 1.83
CA GLU A 113 -33.18 20.95 2.70
C GLU A 113 -34.03 20.24 3.76
N ALA A 114 -34.84 19.26 3.34
CA ALA A 114 -35.65 18.47 4.25
C ALA A 114 -34.82 17.70 5.29
N ALA A 115 -33.62 17.20 4.92
CA ALA A 115 -32.72 16.54 5.85
C ALA A 115 -32.15 17.52 6.90
N PHE A 116 -31.74 18.72 6.48
CA PHE A 116 -31.27 19.77 7.40
C PHE A 116 -32.39 20.30 8.32
N SER A 117 -33.64 20.38 7.85
CA SER A 117 -34.78 20.79 8.69
C SER A 117 -35.08 19.81 9.84
N SER A 118 -34.56 18.58 9.78
CA SER A 118 -34.66 17.62 10.89
C SER A 118 -33.57 17.77 11.96
N MET A 119 -32.59 18.64 11.72
CA MET A 119 -31.43 18.87 12.58
C MET A 119 -31.62 20.13 13.45
N GLU A 120 -30.88 20.20 14.56
CA GLU A 120 -30.95 21.34 15.46
C GLU A 120 -30.40 22.61 14.79
N GLU A 121 -31.18 23.70 14.83
CA GLU A 121 -30.85 24.98 14.19
C GLU A 121 -30.55 24.92 12.67
N GLU A 122 -30.99 23.88 11.95
CA GLU A 122 -30.65 23.65 10.54
C GLU A 122 -29.13 23.63 10.27
N LYS A 123 -28.37 23.16 11.26
CA LYS A 123 -26.93 22.99 11.20
C LYS A 123 -26.58 21.52 11.41
N ALA A 124 -25.58 21.05 10.67
CA ALA A 124 -25.06 19.70 10.78
C ALA A 124 -23.64 19.72 11.36
N ASP A 125 -23.38 18.90 12.38
CA ASP A 125 -22.02 18.56 12.78
C ASP A 125 -21.42 17.45 11.89
N ILE A 126 -20.17 17.07 12.13
CA ILE A 126 -19.48 16.04 11.33
C ILE A 126 -20.15 14.64 11.40
N TYR A 127 -20.82 14.32 12.51
CA TYR A 127 -21.49 13.03 12.68
C TYR A 127 -22.82 12.98 11.92
N GLU A 128 -23.53 14.10 11.88
CA GLU A 128 -24.77 14.25 11.11
C GLU A 128 -24.54 14.29 9.59
N MET A 129 -23.34 14.70 9.15
CA MET A 129 -22.96 14.71 7.74
C MET A 129 -23.00 13.34 7.07
N GLY A 130 -22.93 12.24 7.84
CA GLY A 130 -23.15 10.90 7.29
C GLY A 130 -24.56 10.72 6.69
N LYS A 131 -25.59 11.28 7.34
CA LYS A 131 -26.97 11.28 6.80
C LYS A 131 -27.05 12.12 5.53
N ILE A 132 -26.38 13.28 5.51
CA ILE A 132 -26.34 14.17 4.35
C ILE A 132 -25.63 13.51 3.15
N ALA A 133 -24.52 12.79 3.39
CA ALA A 133 -23.82 12.05 2.35
C ALA A 133 -24.74 11.03 1.66
N LYS A 134 -25.51 10.26 2.44
CA LYS A 134 -26.50 9.30 1.92
C LYS A 134 -27.61 9.97 1.11
N VAL A 135 -28.13 11.11 1.58
CA VAL A 135 -29.14 11.90 0.83
C VAL A 135 -28.57 12.39 -0.51
N CYS A 136 -27.29 12.74 -0.53
CA CYS A 136 -26.57 13.17 -1.73
C CYS A 136 -26.23 12.01 -2.69
N GLY A 137 -26.48 10.76 -2.30
CA GLY A 137 -26.10 9.57 -3.06
C GLY A 137 -24.58 9.30 -3.04
N CYS A 138 -23.87 9.80 -2.04
CA CYS A 138 -22.44 9.58 -1.83
C CYS A 138 -22.20 8.48 -0.78
N PRO A 139 -21.06 7.76 -0.85
CA PRO A 139 -20.62 6.88 0.24
C PRO A 139 -20.46 7.63 1.57
N LEU A 140 -20.62 6.92 2.69
CA LEU A 140 -20.60 7.46 4.06
C LEU A 140 -19.34 8.27 4.34
N TYR A 141 -18.17 7.72 3.99
CA TYR A 141 -16.86 8.33 4.28
C TYR A 141 -16.55 9.56 3.42
N TRP A 142 -17.47 10.01 2.57
CA TRP A 142 -17.37 11.35 1.97
C TRP A 142 -17.75 12.46 2.95
N LYS A 143 -18.34 12.12 4.11
CA LYS A 143 -18.85 13.07 5.10
C LYS A 143 -17.82 14.13 5.52
N ALA A 144 -16.57 13.75 5.79
CA ALA A 144 -15.51 14.70 6.17
C ALA A 144 -15.14 15.65 5.02
N ALA A 145 -14.97 15.12 3.81
CA ALA A 145 -14.69 15.94 2.63
C ALA A 145 -15.82 16.96 2.37
N MET A 146 -17.07 16.52 2.50
CA MET A 146 -18.25 17.36 2.35
C MET A 146 -18.36 18.42 3.46
N PHE A 147 -18.06 18.04 4.70
CA PHE A 147 -18.07 18.93 5.86
C PHE A 147 -17.02 20.04 5.72
N ASN A 148 -15.79 19.66 5.37
CA ASN A 148 -14.68 20.60 5.22
C ASN A 148 -14.87 21.53 4.02
N ALA A 149 -15.32 21.01 2.87
CA ALA A 149 -15.64 21.81 1.69
C ALA A 149 -16.74 22.84 1.94
N ALA A 150 -17.69 22.54 2.83
CA ALA A 150 -18.74 23.46 3.24
C ALA A 150 -18.29 24.46 4.34
N GLY A 151 -17.04 24.38 4.79
CA GLY A 151 -16.42 25.27 5.77
C GLY A 151 -16.62 24.85 7.23
N GLY A 152 -17.07 23.62 7.48
CA GLY A 152 -17.40 23.09 8.80
C GLY A 152 -16.22 23.05 9.78
N GLU A 153 -15.00 22.78 9.31
CA GLU A 153 -13.78 22.77 10.13
C GLU A 153 -13.59 24.08 10.92
N ARG A 154 -13.91 25.22 10.31
CA ARG A 154 -13.72 26.55 10.94
C ARG A 154 -14.79 26.90 11.96
N THR A 155 -15.99 26.34 11.80
CA THR A 155 -17.19 26.71 12.56
C THR A 155 -17.65 25.61 13.52
N GLY A 156 -17.11 24.40 13.40
CA GLY A 156 -17.56 23.19 14.08
C GLY A 156 -18.87 22.60 13.53
N VAL A 157 -19.61 23.37 12.74
CA VAL A 157 -20.92 23.00 12.18
C VAL A 157 -21.10 23.60 10.78
N VAL A 158 -21.94 22.98 9.96
CA VAL A 158 -22.27 23.42 8.60
C VAL A 158 -23.74 23.82 8.53
N SER A 159 -24.04 25.03 8.04
CA SER A 159 -25.42 25.46 7.80
C SER A 159 -25.99 24.90 6.50
N VAL A 160 -27.31 24.72 6.45
CA VAL A 160 -28.03 24.34 5.22
C VAL A 160 -27.68 25.24 4.03
N HIS A 161 -27.61 26.56 4.24
CA HIS A 161 -27.32 27.52 3.18
C HIS A 161 -25.90 27.39 2.62
N SER A 162 -24.90 27.23 3.48
CA SER A 162 -23.50 27.07 3.05
C SER A 162 -23.32 25.74 2.30
N PHE A 163 -23.92 24.67 2.80
CA PHE A 163 -23.87 23.36 2.15
C PHE A 163 -24.54 23.38 0.77
N ILE A 164 -25.77 23.88 0.66
CA ILE A 164 -26.51 23.92 -0.61
C ILE A 164 -25.80 24.80 -1.63
N ALA A 165 -25.26 25.95 -1.23
CA ALA A 165 -24.49 26.82 -2.14
C ALA A 165 -23.27 26.10 -2.72
N MET A 166 -22.54 25.36 -1.88
CA MET A 166 -21.41 24.53 -2.30
C MET A 166 -21.87 23.38 -3.21
N TRP A 167 -22.89 22.62 -2.79
CA TRP A 167 -23.35 21.43 -3.52
C TRP A 167 -23.96 21.77 -4.88
N ARG A 168 -24.74 22.86 -4.98
CA ARG A 168 -25.25 23.37 -6.26
C ARG A 168 -24.11 23.69 -7.23
N LYS A 169 -23.06 24.37 -6.74
CA LYS A 169 -21.87 24.67 -7.55
C LYS A 169 -21.15 23.39 -7.97
N LEU A 170 -21.07 22.39 -7.10
CA LEU A 170 -20.46 21.09 -7.40
C LEU A 170 -21.21 20.37 -8.52
N LEU A 171 -22.53 20.19 -8.39
CA LEU A 171 -23.38 19.49 -9.37
C LEU A 171 -23.37 20.14 -10.76
N GLN A 172 -23.24 21.47 -10.82
CA GLN A 172 -23.14 22.20 -12.09
C GLN A 172 -21.80 21.99 -12.80
N ASN A 173 -20.72 21.76 -12.05
CA ASN A 173 -19.37 21.72 -12.58
C ASN A 173 -18.80 20.31 -12.72
N CYS A 174 -19.27 19.35 -11.92
CA CYS A 174 -18.70 18.01 -11.79
C CYS A 174 -19.78 16.96 -12.09
N HIS A 175 -19.52 16.09 -13.07
CA HIS A 175 -20.51 15.15 -13.61
C HIS A 175 -20.18 13.68 -13.36
N ASP A 176 -19.09 13.40 -12.64
CA ASP A 176 -18.72 12.07 -12.16
C ASP A 176 -18.13 12.14 -10.75
N ASP A 177 -18.00 10.98 -10.10
CA ASP A 177 -17.62 10.95 -8.69
C ASP A 177 -16.16 11.39 -8.48
N ALA A 178 -15.26 11.07 -9.41
CA ALA A 178 -13.89 11.56 -9.34
C ALA A 178 -13.79 13.09 -9.41
N SER A 179 -14.58 13.75 -10.28
CA SER A 179 -14.57 15.21 -10.35
C SER A 179 -15.22 15.87 -9.16
N LYS A 180 -16.27 15.25 -8.59
CA LYS A 180 -16.87 15.70 -7.32
C LYS A 180 -15.86 15.59 -6.19
N PHE A 181 -15.27 14.41 -6.01
CA PHE A 181 -14.35 14.10 -4.93
C PHE A 181 -13.12 15.01 -4.94
N ILE A 182 -12.46 15.17 -6.08
CA ILE A 182 -11.34 16.11 -6.20
C ILE A 182 -11.78 17.52 -5.84
N ASN A 183 -12.91 17.99 -6.34
CA ASN A 183 -13.34 19.36 -6.06
C ASN A 183 -13.66 19.60 -4.56
N LEU A 184 -14.10 18.56 -3.84
CA LEU A 184 -14.34 18.62 -2.40
C LEU A 184 -13.04 18.72 -1.58
N LEU A 185 -11.98 17.99 -1.97
CA LEU A 185 -10.71 17.99 -1.24
C LEU A 185 -9.75 19.09 -1.69
N THR A 186 -9.85 19.59 -2.93
CA THR A 186 -8.90 20.58 -3.46
C THR A 186 -9.01 21.94 -2.78
N LYS A 187 -7.85 22.53 -2.50
CA LYS A 187 -7.72 23.94 -2.15
C LYS A 187 -8.25 24.84 -3.29
N PRO A 188 -8.78 26.05 -2.99
CA PRO A 188 -9.29 26.95 -4.02
C PRO A 188 -8.24 27.27 -5.09
N GLY A 189 -8.56 27.00 -6.37
CA GLY A 189 -7.67 27.24 -7.50
C GLY A 189 -6.77 26.07 -7.89
N CYS A 190 -6.72 25.00 -7.10
CA CYS A 190 -6.02 23.77 -7.45
C CYS A 190 -6.94 22.79 -8.19
N SER A 191 -6.35 21.92 -9.02
CA SER A 191 -7.06 20.88 -9.77
C SER A 191 -6.47 19.48 -9.56
N PHE A 192 -5.71 19.32 -8.48
CA PHE A 192 -4.99 18.12 -8.09
C PHE A 192 -4.96 18.02 -6.57
N LEU A 193 -4.76 16.81 -6.04
CA LEU A 193 -4.65 16.55 -4.61
C LEU A 193 -3.20 16.31 -4.21
N GLU A 194 -2.76 16.97 -3.16
CA GLU A 194 -1.49 16.76 -2.47
C GLU A 194 -1.69 15.80 -1.28
N GLN A 195 -0.61 15.36 -0.64
CA GLN A 195 -0.70 14.38 0.45
C GLN A 195 -1.52 14.90 1.63
N GLU A 196 -1.35 16.18 1.97
CA GLU A 196 -2.00 16.84 3.10
C GLU A 196 -3.53 16.95 2.91
N ASP A 197 -3.99 17.00 1.66
CA ASP A 197 -5.42 17.13 1.34
C ASP A 197 -6.21 15.86 1.75
N PHE A 198 -5.53 14.72 1.94
CA PHE A 198 -6.15 13.46 2.40
C PHE A 198 -6.23 13.34 3.93
N ILE A 199 -5.49 14.15 4.68
CA ILE A 199 -5.42 14.04 6.16
C ILE A 199 -6.82 14.14 6.79
N PRO A 200 -7.67 15.14 6.46
CA PRO A 200 -8.97 15.26 7.11
C PRO A 200 -9.93 14.11 6.82
N LEU A 201 -9.81 13.49 5.64
CA LEU A 201 -10.58 12.30 5.27
C LEU A 201 -10.16 11.10 6.11
N LEU A 202 -8.85 10.86 6.21
CA LEU A 202 -8.32 9.71 6.94
C LEU A 202 -8.49 9.84 8.45
N GLN A 203 -8.38 11.06 8.97
CA GLN A 203 -8.71 11.39 10.36
C GLN A 203 -10.13 10.94 10.70
N ASP A 204 -11.10 11.30 9.87
CA ASP A 204 -12.51 10.91 10.06
C ASP A 204 -12.73 9.40 9.95
N ILE A 205 -11.98 8.70 9.09
CA ILE A 205 -12.02 7.24 8.97
C ILE A 205 -11.52 6.60 10.27
N VAL A 206 -10.37 7.02 10.79
CA VAL A 206 -9.85 6.53 12.09
C VAL A 206 -10.84 6.85 13.21
N ASP A 207 -11.46 8.03 13.17
CA ASP A 207 -12.40 8.48 14.19
C ASP A 207 -13.77 7.79 14.13
N THR A 208 -14.14 7.12 13.05
CA THR A 208 -15.51 6.59 12.90
C THR A 208 -15.63 5.15 12.41
N HIS A 209 -14.60 4.56 11.83
CA HIS A 209 -14.62 3.16 11.40
C HIS A 209 -14.55 2.21 12.60
N PRO A 210 -15.44 1.19 12.70
CA PRO A 210 -15.46 0.26 13.83
C PRO A 210 -14.14 -0.48 14.01
N GLY A 211 -13.55 -0.98 12.92
CA GLY A 211 -12.25 -1.66 12.90
C GLY A 211 -11.01 -0.80 13.23
N LEU A 212 -11.16 0.50 13.52
CA LEU A 212 -10.05 1.38 13.91
C LEU A 212 -10.28 2.09 15.25
N THR A 213 -11.36 1.74 15.96
CA THR A 213 -11.74 2.38 17.22
C THR A 213 -10.65 2.34 18.29
N PHE A 214 -9.87 1.26 18.36
CA PHE A 214 -8.75 1.09 19.28
C PHE A 214 -7.60 2.08 19.00
N LEU A 215 -7.42 2.51 17.76
CA LEU A 215 -6.32 3.39 17.35
C LEU A 215 -6.48 4.83 17.89
N LYS A 216 -7.69 5.21 18.29
CA LYS A 216 -7.99 6.53 18.87
C LYS A 216 -7.27 6.78 20.18
N GLU A 217 -7.03 5.72 20.94
CA GLU A 217 -6.39 5.80 22.26
C GLU A 217 -4.85 5.90 22.15
N ALA A 218 -4.29 5.72 20.95
CA ALA A 218 -2.86 5.67 20.67
C ALA A 218 -2.42 6.74 19.63
N PRO A 219 -2.19 8.00 20.05
CA PRO A 219 -1.96 9.12 19.14
C PRO A 219 -0.70 9.02 18.28
N GLU A 220 0.35 8.34 18.75
CA GLU A 220 1.58 8.13 17.96
C GLU A 220 1.30 7.23 16.74
N PHE A 221 0.56 6.14 16.94
CA PHE A 221 0.17 5.20 15.88
C PHE A 221 -0.88 5.78 14.95
N HIS A 222 -1.74 6.65 15.46
CA HIS A 222 -2.73 7.37 14.68
C HIS A 222 -2.06 8.11 13.51
N SER A 223 -1.07 8.96 13.79
CA SER A 223 -0.37 9.74 12.77
C SER A 223 0.38 8.84 11.78
N ARG A 224 0.96 7.73 12.25
CA ARG A 224 1.71 6.78 11.44
C ARG A 224 0.81 5.97 10.50
N TYR A 225 -0.35 5.55 10.97
CA TYR A 225 -1.36 4.89 10.15
C TYR A 225 -1.83 5.83 9.03
N ILE A 226 -2.22 7.07 9.35
CA ILE A 226 -2.62 8.06 8.34
C ILE A 226 -1.51 8.26 7.31
N THR A 227 -0.26 8.45 7.75
CA THR A 227 0.89 8.62 6.87
C THR A 227 1.05 7.43 5.92
N THR A 228 0.92 6.21 6.45
CA THR A 228 1.05 4.97 5.67
C THR A 228 -0.04 4.84 4.62
N VAL A 229 -1.30 5.07 4.99
CA VAL A 229 -2.43 5.03 4.06
C VAL A 229 -2.24 6.06 2.95
N ILE A 230 -1.80 7.28 3.27
CA ILE A 230 -1.46 8.31 2.25
C ILE A 230 -0.36 7.81 1.32
N GLN A 231 0.72 7.23 1.85
CA GLN A 231 1.79 6.70 1.00
C GLN A 231 1.28 5.59 0.09
N ARG A 232 0.47 4.65 0.58
CA ARG A 232 -0.15 3.58 -0.23
C ARG A 232 -1.09 4.12 -1.30
N ILE A 233 -1.86 5.17 -1.00
CA ILE A 233 -2.70 5.87 -1.98
C ILE A 233 -1.82 6.46 -3.09
N PHE A 234 -0.78 7.23 -2.74
CA PHE A 234 0.08 7.84 -3.76
C PHE A 234 0.91 6.81 -4.54
N TYR A 235 1.33 5.73 -3.88
CA TYR A 235 2.04 4.61 -4.50
C TYR A 235 1.23 3.98 -5.63
N THR A 236 -0.07 3.80 -5.43
CA THR A 236 -0.95 3.14 -6.40
C THR A 236 -1.60 4.12 -7.38
N VAL A 237 -2.02 5.30 -6.92
CA VAL A 237 -2.82 6.24 -7.70
C VAL A 237 -1.95 7.24 -8.48
N ASN A 238 -0.90 7.80 -7.86
CA ASN A 238 -0.07 8.84 -8.49
C ASN A 238 1.01 8.26 -9.41
N ARG A 239 0.57 7.57 -10.47
CA ARG A 239 1.45 6.89 -11.44
C ARG A 239 2.39 7.83 -12.20
N SER A 240 2.13 9.15 -12.18
CA SER A 240 3.02 10.16 -12.75
C SER A 240 4.23 10.53 -11.90
N TRP A 241 4.32 10.06 -10.64
CA TRP A 241 5.35 10.46 -9.66
C TRP A 241 5.40 11.97 -9.36
N SER A 242 4.40 12.73 -9.80
CA SER A 242 4.38 14.19 -9.70
C SER A 242 4.15 14.71 -8.28
N GLY A 243 3.71 13.85 -7.36
CA GLY A 243 3.23 14.23 -6.04
C GLY A 243 1.88 14.92 -6.02
N ARG A 244 1.18 14.89 -7.15
CA ARG A 244 -0.12 15.55 -7.35
C ARG A 244 -1.08 14.60 -8.03
N ILE A 245 -2.05 14.06 -7.27
CA ILE A 245 -3.07 13.18 -7.84
C ILE A 245 -4.02 14.00 -8.71
N THR A 246 -4.05 13.68 -9.99
CA THR A 246 -4.93 14.32 -10.96
C THR A 246 -6.28 13.60 -11.08
N LEU A 247 -7.25 14.28 -11.68
CA LEU A 247 -8.56 13.70 -11.99
C LEU A 247 -8.47 12.44 -12.87
N THR A 248 -7.54 12.42 -13.81
CA THR A 248 -7.34 11.27 -14.69
C THR A 248 -6.74 10.09 -13.94
N GLU A 249 -5.79 10.33 -13.03
CA GLU A 249 -5.21 9.27 -12.19
C GLU A 249 -6.25 8.69 -11.25
N LEU A 250 -7.04 9.54 -10.58
CA LEU A 250 -8.10 9.09 -9.67
C LEU A 250 -9.19 8.27 -10.40
N ARG A 251 -9.55 8.66 -11.63
CA ARG A 251 -10.50 7.88 -12.45
C ARG A 251 -9.99 6.50 -12.86
N ARG A 252 -8.67 6.35 -12.96
CA ARG A 252 -8.03 5.11 -13.43
C ARG A 252 -7.65 4.18 -12.28
N SER A 253 -7.74 4.63 -11.03
CA SER A 253 -7.54 3.80 -9.85
C SER A 253 -8.87 3.24 -9.32
N ASN A 254 -8.76 2.31 -8.39
CA ASN A 254 -9.87 1.75 -7.64
C ASN A 254 -10.15 2.50 -6.32
N PHE A 255 -9.41 3.57 -6.00
CA PHE A 255 -9.51 4.27 -4.70
C PHE A 255 -10.95 4.64 -4.28
N LEU A 256 -11.75 5.22 -5.18
CA LEU A 256 -13.13 5.61 -4.82
C LEU A 256 -14.06 4.40 -4.62
N GLN A 257 -13.77 3.28 -5.27
CA GLN A 257 -14.49 2.03 -5.08
C GLN A 257 -14.13 1.45 -3.71
N THR A 258 -12.83 1.40 -3.38
CA THR A 258 -12.34 0.95 -2.07
C THR A 258 -12.85 1.83 -0.93
N LEU A 259 -12.88 3.14 -1.11
CA LEU A 259 -13.44 4.08 -0.12
C LEU A 259 -14.93 3.84 0.13
N ALA A 260 -15.68 3.40 -0.88
CA ALA A 260 -17.08 3.05 -0.72
C ALA A 260 -17.25 1.74 0.06
N LEU A 261 -16.37 0.75 -0.12
CA LEU A 261 -16.42 -0.53 0.59
C LEU A 261 -16.25 -0.40 2.12
N LEU A 262 -15.57 0.65 2.60
CA LEU A 262 -15.37 0.87 4.03
C LEU A 262 -16.68 0.96 4.84
N GLU A 263 -17.81 1.32 4.22
CA GLU A 263 -19.10 1.36 4.94
C GLU A 263 -19.81 0.01 4.99
N GLU A 264 -19.34 -0.97 4.21
CA GLU A 264 -19.92 -2.31 4.10
C GLU A 264 -19.11 -3.34 4.89
N GLU A 265 -17.79 -3.13 5.05
CA GLU A 265 -16.87 -4.04 5.73
C GLU A 265 -16.44 -3.50 7.10
N ASP A 266 -16.90 -4.13 8.18
CA ASP A 266 -16.54 -3.73 9.55
C ASP A 266 -15.08 -4.09 9.92
N ASP A 267 -14.55 -5.16 9.33
CA ASP A 267 -13.16 -5.59 9.48
C ASP A 267 -12.27 -4.87 8.46
N ILE A 268 -11.53 -3.88 8.94
CA ILE A 268 -10.66 -3.02 8.12
C ILE A 268 -9.57 -3.83 7.39
N ASN A 269 -9.19 -5.00 7.91
CA ASN A 269 -8.14 -5.84 7.32
C ASN A 269 -8.62 -6.61 6.09
N GLN A 270 -9.93 -6.78 5.89
CA GLN A 270 -10.47 -7.31 4.62
C GLN A 270 -10.30 -6.32 3.47
N VAL A 271 -10.16 -5.03 3.78
CA VAL A 271 -9.89 -3.97 2.80
C VAL A 271 -8.38 -3.81 2.64
N THR A 272 -7.77 -4.81 1.99
CA THR A 272 -6.31 -4.91 1.80
C THR A 272 -5.74 -3.68 1.08
N ASP A 273 -6.45 -3.18 0.07
CA ASP A 273 -6.10 -1.95 -0.66
C ASP A 273 -6.19 -0.71 0.24
N TYR A 274 -5.07 -0.01 0.38
CA TYR A 274 -4.91 1.24 1.13
C TYR A 274 -5.07 1.15 2.64
N PHE A 275 -6.17 0.58 3.15
CA PHE A 275 -6.66 0.82 4.51
C PHE A 275 -6.36 -0.30 5.53
N SER A 276 -5.96 -1.50 5.09
CA SER A 276 -5.64 -2.59 6.03
C SER A 276 -4.67 -2.16 7.15
N TYR A 277 -5.09 -2.41 8.39
CA TYR A 277 -4.30 -2.12 9.59
C TYR A 277 -3.16 -3.14 9.75
N GLU A 278 -3.39 -4.42 9.40
CA GLU A 278 -2.35 -5.46 9.37
C GLU A 278 -1.16 -5.04 8.50
N HIS A 279 -1.44 -4.52 7.30
CA HIS A 279 -0.39 -4.04 6.41
C HIS A 279 0.38 -2.87 7.02
N PHE A 280 -0.32 -1.92 7.63
CA PHE A 280 0.33 -0.81 8.34
C PHE A 280 1.22 -1.31 9.48
N TYR A 281 0.73 -2.26 10.28
CA TYR A 281 1.44 -2.78 11.44
C TYR A 281 2.76 -3.42 11.03
N VAL A 282 2.76 -4.27 9.98
CA VAL A 282 3.99 -4.86 9.43
C VAL A 282 4.97 -3.78 8.97
N ILE A 283 4.51 -2.78 8.19
CA ILE A 283 5.36 -1.68 7.73
C ILE A 283 5.99 -0.93 8.91
N TYR A 284 5.19 -0.65 9.94
CA TYR A 284 5.65 0.06 11.12
C TYR A 284 6.66 -0.75 11.95
N CYS A 285 6.39 -2.03 12.20
CA CYS A 285 7.31 -2.91 12.94
C CYS A 285 8.66 -3.02 12.23
N LYS A 286 8.67 -3.25 10.91
CA LYS A 286 9.93 -3.30 10.13
C LYS A 286 10.70 -1.98 10.16
N PHE A 287 10.01 -0.84 10.16
CA PHE A 287 10.68 0.45 10.35
C PHE A 287 11.29 0.56 11.75
N TRP A 288 10.52 0.20 12.78
CA TRP A 288 10.91 0.31 14.18
C TRP A 288 12.11 -0.59 14.52
N GLU A 289 12.20 -1.78 13.92
CA GLU A 289 13.34 -2.68 14.06
C GLU A 289 14.67 -2.06 13.56
N LEU A 290 14.59 -1.20 12.54
CA LEU A 290 15.77 -0.54 11.95
C LEU A 290 16.13 0.76 12.68
N ASP A 291 15.13 1.57 13.06
CA ASP A 291 15.27 2.84 13.79
C ASP A 291 15.58 2.62 15.28
N THR A 292 16.79 2.13 15.56
CA THR A 292 17.23 1.76 16.91
C THR A 292 17.47 2.94 17.85
N ASP A 293 17.69 4.15 17.33
CA ASP A 293 17.83 5.38 18.12
C ASP A 293 16.53 6.18 18.23
N HIS A 294 15.45 5.70 17.59
CA HIS A 294 14.09 6.22 17.65
C HIS A 294 14.01 7.70 17.24
N ASP A 295 14.81 8.08 16.25
CA ASP A 295 14.83 9.45 15.72
C ASP A 295 13.85 9.66 14.56
N LEU A 296 13.14 8.59 14.15
CA LEU A 296 12.16 8.53 13.07
C LEU A 296 12.75 8.67 11.67
N TYR A 297 14.06 8.45 11.55
CA TYR A 297 14.79 8.34 10.31
C TYR A 297 15.58 7.04 10.25
N ILE A 298 15.92 6.63 9.02
CA ILE A 298 16.77 5.47 8.74
C ILE A 298 17.92 5.96 7.86
N ASP A 299 19.15 5.67 8.26
CA ASP A 299 20.33 5.91 7.43
C ASP A 299 20.69 4.69 6.55
N GLN A 300 21.73 4.80 5.72
CA GLN A 300 22.15 3.71 4.84
C GLN A 300 22.55 2.44 5.59
N LYS A 301 23.16 2.57 6.78
CA LYS A 301 23.60 1.43 7.60
C LYS A 301 22.41 0.76 8.27
N ASP A 302 21.43 1.55 8.67
CA ASP A 302 20.17 1.05 9.20
C ASP A 302 19.47 0.22 8.11
N LEU A 303 19.29 0.80 6.92
CA LEU A 303 18.64 0.09 5.81
C LEU A 303 19.41 -1.15 5.35
N ALA A 304 20.75 -1.13 5.42
CA ALA A 304 21.56 -2.29 5.08
C ALA A 304 21.28 -3.50 5.97
N ARG A 305 20.82 -3.33 7.21
CA ARG A 305 20.47 -4.44 8.12
C ARG A 305 19.15 -5.11 7.76
N TYR A 306 18.33 -4.50 6.91
CA TYR A 306 17.06 -5.08 6.48
C TYR A 306 17.26 -6.42 5.74
N ASN A 307 16.46 -7.44 6.11
CA ASN A 307 16.54 -8.82 5.62
C ASN A 307 17.98 -9.36 5.57
N ASP A 308 18.71 -9.27 6.69
CA ASP A 308 20.06 -9.84 6.84
C ASP A 308 21.06 -9.42 5.74
N HIS A 309 21.03 -8.16 5.32
CA HIS A 309 21.88 -7.62 4.24
C HIS A 309 21.58 -8.22 2.85
N ALA A 310 20.34 -8.64 2.59
CA ALA A 310 19.90 -9.19 1.31
C ALA A 310 20.19 -8.26 0.11
N SER A 311 19.90 -6.97 0.27
CA SER A 311 20.14 -5.95 -0.78
C SER A 311 21.63 -5.57 -0.88
N SER A 312 22.10 -5.32 -2.11
CA SER A 312 23.45 -4.79 -2.35
C SER A 312 23.65 -3.39 -1.76
N ASN A 313 24.86 -3.05 -1.32
CA ASN A 313 25.16 -1.71 -0.82
C ASN A 313 25.05 -0.69 -1.96
N ARG A 314 25.45 -1.07 -3.19
CA ARG A 314 25.29 -0.23 -4.38
C ARG A 314 23.83 0.18 -4.58
N ILE A 315 22.86 -0.73 -4.45
CA ILE A 315 21.44 -0.35 -4.62
C ILE A 315 20.93 0.50 -3.44
N ILE A 316 21.40 0.24 -2.22
CA ILE A 316 21.06 1.06 -1.04
C ILE A 316 21.54 2.49 -1.25
N GLU A 317 22.79 2.71 -1.67
CA GLU A 317 23.31 4.05 -1.99
C GLU A 317 22.45 4.77 -3.03
N ARG A 318 21.93 4.04 -4.03
CA ARG A 318 21.02 4.61 -5.04
C ARG A 318 19.69 5.08 -4.46
N ILE A 319 19.15 4.43 -3.43
CA ILE A 319 17.94 4.90 -2.74
C ILE A 319 18.18 6.29 -2.13
N PHE A 320 19.33 6.49 -1.50
CA PHE A 320 19.71 7.76 -0.85
C PHE A 320 20.24 8.82 -1.83
N SER A 321 20.52 8.44 -3.08
CA SER A 321 20.96 9.35 -4.13
C SER A 321 19.88 10.33 -4.62
N GLY A 322 18.63 10.15 -4.20
CA GLY A 322 17.46 10.91 -4.65
C GLY A 322 16.87 10.48 -5.99
N ALA A 323 17.21 9.28 -6.47
CA ALA A 323 16.56 8.66 -7.62
C ALA A 323 15.04 8.45 -7.40
N VAL A 324 14.65 8.17 -6.16
CA VAL A 324 13.30 7.74 -5.75
C VAL A 324 12.69 8.58 -4.62
N THR A 325 13.40 9.61 -4.14
CA THR A 325 12.92 10.49 -3.06
C THR A 325 12.45 11.84 -3.63
N ARG A 326 11.53 12.49 -2.92
CA ARG A 326 11.00 13.80 -3.34
C ARG A 326 11.85 14.92 -2.77
N GLY A 327 12.31 15.81 -3.65
CA GLY A 327 13.19 16.92 -3.26
C GLY A 327 14.60 16.42 -2.92
N ASN A 328 15.34 17.22 -2.14
CA ASN A 328 16.77 16.96 -1.92
C ASN A 328 17.10 16.78 -0.43
N ALA A 329 16.11 16.49 0.43
CA ALA A 329 16.33 16.33 1.87
C ALA A 329 17.19 15.09 2.14
N VAL A 330 16.77 13.92 1.63
CA VAL A 330 17.49 12.65 1.80
C VAL A 330 18.93 12.72 1.28
N GLN A 331 19.15 13.32 0.10
CA GLN A 331 20.49 13.51 -0.47
C GLN A 331 21.41 14.36 0.43
N ARG A 332 20.85 15.38 1.11
CA ARG A 332 21.62 16.30 1.95
C ARG A 332 21.87 15.76 3.34
N GLU A 333 20.89 15.07 3.89
CA GLU A 333 20.89 14.61 5.28
C GLU A 333 21.42 13.17 5.41
N GLY A 334 21.45 12.41 4.32
CA GLY A 334 21.90 11.02 4.31
C GLY A 334 20.96 10.05 5.03
N ARG A 335 19.72 10.48 5.28
CA ARG A 335 18.70 9.76 6.05
C ARG A 335 17.35 9.86 5.36
N MET A 336 16.54 8.81 5.44
CA MET A 336 15.19 8.74 4.87
C MET A 336 14.16 8.75 6.00
N SER A 337 13.00 9.39 5.79
CA SER A 337 11.94 9.36 6.79
C SER A 337 11.11 8.09 6.66
N TYR A 338 10.22 7.87 7.63
CA TYR A 338 9.21 6.81 7.57
C TYR A 338 8.41 6.81 6.26
N ALA A 339 8.07 7.98 5.72
CA ALA A 339 7.27 8.06 4.49
C ALA A 339 8.04 7.47 3.29
N GLU A 340 9.33 7.78 3.14
CA GLU A 340 10.16 7.14 2.11
C GLU A 340 10.34 5.64 2.38
N PHE A 341 10.44 5.23 3.65
CA PHE A 341 10.60 3.82 3.99
C PHE A 341 9.39 2.99 3.56
N VAL A 342 8.17 3.52 3.69
CA VAL A 342 6.96 2.86 3.18
C VAL A 342 7.09 2.57 1.67
N TRP A 343 7.62 3.51 0.88
CA TRP A 343 7.82 3.31 -0.56
C TRP A 343 8.90 2.27 -0.86
N PHE A 344 9.99 2.26 -0.09
CA PHE A 344 11.02 1.25 -0.17
C PHE A 344 10.44 -0.14 0.09
N LEU A 345 9.79 -0.34 1.23
CA LEU A 345 9.30 -1.65 1.66
C LEU A 345 8.25 -2.22 0.69
N LEU A 346 7.29 -1.40 0.26
CA LEU A 346 6.30 -1.80 -0.75
C LEU A 346 6.96 -2.21 -2.07
N SER A 347 8.05 -1.54 -2.46
CA SER A 347 8.75 -1.83 -3.71
C SER A 347 9.67 -3.05 -3.59
N GLU A 348 10.27 -3.29 -2.42
CA GLU A 348 11.17 -4.42 -2.19
C GLU A 348 10.43 -5.76 -2.16
N GLU A 349 9.24 -5.77 -1.56
CA GLU A 349 8.45 -6.99 -1.38
C GLU A 349 7.57 -7.36 -2.58
N ASP A 350 7.06 -6.39 -3.34
CA ASP A 350 6.35 -6.66 -4.60
C ASP A 350 7.02 -5.97 -5.79
N LYS A 351 8.07 -6.63 -6.32
CA LYS A 351 8.77 -6.20 -7.55
C LYS A 351 7.97 -6.44 -8.84
N LYS A 352 6.77 -7.04 -8.78
CA LYS A 352 5.86 -7.18 -9.92
C LYS A 352 4.98 -5.94 -10.09
N ASN A 353 4.77 -5.17 -9.02
CA ASN A 353 3.99 -3.95 -9.07
C ASN A 353 4.56 -2.93 -10.08
N PRO A 354 3.73 -2.33 -10.97
CA PRO A 354 4.20 -1.32 -11.93
C PRO A 354 4.89 -0.10 -11.30
N THR A 355 4.58 0.25 -10.05
CA THR A 355 5.27 1.31 -9.29
C THR A 355 6.64 0.83 -8.82
N SER A 356 6.74 -0.40 -8.32
CA SER A 356 8.02 -1.00 -7.92
C SER A 356 8.99 -1.11 -9.11
N VAL A 357 8.50 -1.53 -10.27
CA VAL A 357 9.33 -1.57 -11.50
C VAL A 357 9.88 -0.18 -11.85
N GLU A 358 9.09 0.89 -11.68
CA GLU A 358 9.59 2.26 -11.86
C GLU A 358 10.60 2.68 -10.77
N TYR A 359 10.36 2.27 -9.53
CA TYR A 359 11.23 2.54 -8.38
C TYR A 359 12.63 1.98 -8.64
N TRP A 360 12.73 0.69 -8.93
CA TRP A 360 14.01 0.02 -9.15
C TRP A 360 14.69 0.42 -10.45
N PHE A 361 13.91 0.69 -11.50
CA PHE A 361 14.48 1.26 -12.73
C PHE A 361 15.19 2.59 -12.46
N ARG A 362 14.57 3.51 -11.71
CA ARG A 362 15.19 4.80 -11.34
C ARG A 362 16.46 4.61 -10.50
N CYS A 363 16.49 3.60 -9.63
CA CYS A 363 17.70 3.28 -8.86
C CYS A 363 18.82 2.75 -9.77
N MET A 364 18.49 1.88 -10.74
CA MET A 364 19.48 1.26 -11.62
C MET A 364 19.96 2.16 -12.77
N ASP A 365 19.11 3.07 -13.23
CA ASP A 365 19.44 4.11 -14.23
C ASP A 365 20.26 5.20 -13.53
N VAL A 366 21.59 5.02 -13.53
CA VAL A 366 22.53 5.83 -12.76
C VAL A 366 22.69 7.20 -13.40
N ASP A 367 22.74 7.25 -14.74
CA ASP A 367 22.91 8.49 -15.49
C ASP A 367 21.58 9.20 -15.82
N GLY A 368 20.45 8.49 -15.71
CA GLY A 368 19.11 9.03 -15.90
C GLY A 368 18.73 9.21 -17.35
N ASP A 369 19.38 8.49 -18.28
CA ASP A 369 19.11 8.60 -19.72
C ASP A 369 17.87 7.80 -20.17
N GLY A 370 17.30 6.97 -19.29
CA GLY A 370 16.11 6.16 -19.52
C GLY A 370 16.39 4.77 -20.09
N VAL A 371 17.64 4.31 -20.11
CA VAL A 371 18.09 3.02 -20.62
C VAL A 371 19.10 2.39 -19.66
N LEU A 372 18.92 1.11 -19.31
CA LEU A 372 19.95 0.38 -18.58
C LEU A 372 21.03 -0.12 -19.55
N SER A 373 22.20 0.50 -19.46
CA SER A 373 23.39 0.18 -20.21
C SER A 373 24.12 -1.05 -19.64
N MET A 374 24.97 -1.67 -20.45
CA MET A 374 25.79 -2.81 -19.98
C MET A 374 26.69 -2.43 -18.81
N TYR A 375 27.17 -1.18 -18.78
CA TYR A 375 28.01 -0.67 -17.70
C TYR A 375 27.25 -0.64 -16.37
N GLU A 376 26.00 -0.18 -16.36
CA GLU A 376 25.18 -0.15 -15.14
C GLU A 376 24.82 -1.55 -14.67
N LEU A 377 24.50 -2.47 -15.60
CA LEU A 377 24.22 -3.86 -15.25
C LEU A 377 25.44 -4.55 -14.65
N GLU A 378 26.62 -4.37 -15.26
CA GLU A 378 27.89 -4.89 -14.73
C GLU A 378 28.21 -4.27 -13.37
N PHE A 379 27.96 -2.98 -13.20
CA PHE A 379 28.14 -2.28 -11.92
C PHE A 379 27.30 -2.90 -10.79
N PHE A 380 26.02 -3.21 -10.97
CA PHE A 380 25.29 -3.86 -9.87
C PHE A 380 25.68 -5.32 -9.70
N TYR A 381 25.92 -6.04 -10.81
CA TYR A 381 26.23 -7.47 -10.75
C TYR A 381 27.61 -7.78 -10.16
N GLU A 382 28.60 -6.88 -10.27
CA GLU A 382 29.92 -7.06 -9.67
C GLU A 382 29.83 -7.28 -8.15
N GLU A 383 28.99 -6.52 -7.43
CA GLU A 383 28.80 -6.73 -5.99
C GLU A 383 28.06 -8.05 -5.69
N GLN A 384 27.14 -8.47 -6.57
CA GLN A 384 26.48 -9.77 -6.42
C GLN A 384 27.49 -10.92 -6.55
N CYS A 385 28.44 -10.83 -7.47
CA CYS A 385 29.55 -11.79 -7.61
C CYS A 385 30.37 -11.86 -6.31
N GLU A 386 30.78 -10.72 -5.75
CA GLU A 386 31.55 -10.67 -4.49
C GLU A 386 30.80 -11.35 -3.33
N LYS A 387 29.48 -11.11 -3.22
CA LYS A 387 28.64 -11.76 -2.21
C LYS A 387 28.51 -13.27 -2.44
N MET A 388 28.30 -13.72 -3.69
CA MET A 388 28.25 -15.15 -4.05
C MET A 388 29.56 -15.86 -3.72
N GLU A 389 30.70 -15.26 -4.07
CA GLU A 389 32.03 -15.80 -3.78
C GLU A 389 32.27 -15.95 -2.27
N THR A 390 31.79 -14.98 -1.47
CA THR A 390 31.86 -15.04 0.00
C THR A 390 31.05 -16.20 0.58
N MET A 391 29.97 -16.60 -0.10
CA MET A 391 29.16 -17.77 0.24
C MET A 391 29.71 -19.09 -0.36
N GLY A 392 30.80 -19.03 -1.13
CA GLY A 392 31.38 -20.19 -1.81
C GLY A 392 30.60 -20.64 -3.05
N ILE A 393 29.77 -19.77 -3.61
CA ILE A 393 29.01 -19.99 -4.84
C ILE A 393 29.81 -19.38 -5.99
N GLU A 394 30.06 -20.14 -7.06
CA GLU A 394 30.75 -19.63 -8.24
C GLU A 394 29.76 -18.80 -9.09
N PRO A 395 29.97 -17.47 -9.23
CA PRO A 395 29.06 -16.64 -9.98
C PRO A 395 29.18 -16.88 -11.49
N LEU A 396 28.08 -16.70 -12.21
CA LEU A 396 28.07 -16.78 -13.66
C LEU A 396 28.85 -15.60 -14.26
N PRO A 397 29.71 -15.79 -15.29
CA PRO A 397 30.36 -14.68 -15.96
C PRO A 397 29.35 -13.67 -16.51
N PHE A 398 29.66 -12.37 -16.40
CA PHE A 398 28.72 -11.30 -16.77
C PHE A 398 28.22 -11.41 -18.23
N GLN A 399 29.05 -11.87 -19.17
CA GLN A 399 28.63 -12.05 -20.56
C GLN A 399 27.52 -13.10 -20.73
N ASP A 400 27.61 -14.20 -19.98
CA ASP A 400 26.61 -15.27 -20.01
C ASP A 400 25.33 -14.82 -19.30
N LEU A 401 25.47 -14.14 -18.15
CA LEU A 401 24.33 -13.52 -17.46
C LEU A 401 23.61 -12.53 -18.37
N LEU A 402 24.36 -11.65 -19.03
CA LEU A 402 23.78 -10.64 -19.90
C LEU A 402 22.93 -11.26 -21.02
N CYS A 403 23.38 -12.38 -21.59
CA CYS A 403 22.59 -13.13 -22.56
C CYS A 403 21.27 -13.61 -21.95
N GLN A 404 21.30 -14.16 -20.73
CA GLN A 404 20.10 -14.59 -20.02
C GLN A 404 19.14 -13.42 -19.73
N LEU A 405 19.67 -12.28 -19.26
CA LEU A 405 18.85 -11.08 -18.99
C LEU A 405 18.22 -10.52 -20.28
N LEU A 406 18.96 -10.51 -21.39
CA LEU A 406 18.41 -10.07 -22.69
C LEU A 406 17.33 -11.03 -23.21
N ASP A 407 17.50 -12.33 -23.02
CA ASP A 407 16.48 -13.34 -23.37
C ASP A 407 15.25 -13.28 -22.46
N LEU A 408 15.44 -12.91 -21.19
CA LEU A 408 14.39 -12.68 -20.20
C LEU A 408 13.54 -11.45 -20.55
N VAL A 409 14.20 -10.32 -20.81
CA VAL A 409 13.54 -9.02 -21.02
C VAL A 409 13.04 -8.86 -22.46
N LYS A 410 13.79 -9.38 -23.43
CA LYS A 410 13.58 -9.21 -24.88
C LYS A 410 13.32 -7.75 -25.23
N PRO A 411 14.33 -6.87 -25.10
CA PRO A 411 14.16 -5.44 -25.37
C PRO A 411 13.77 -5.18 -26.83
N GLU A 412 13.07 -4.07 -27.08
CA GLU A 412 12.67 -3.67 -28.44
C GLU A 412 13.89 -3.30 -29.32
N GLU A 413 14.90 -2.69 -28.70
CA GLU A 413 16.20 -2.41 -29.33
C GLU A 413 17.29 -3.27 -28.68
N GLU A 414 18.10 -3.96 -29.49
CA GLU A 414 19.17 -4.82 -28.98
C GLU A 414 20.17 -4.03 -28.12
N GLY A 415 20.48 -4.57 -26.94
CA GLY A 415 21.43 -3.98 -26.00
C GLY A 415 20.93 -2.73 -25.27
N ARG A 416 19.63 -2.39 -25.36
CA ARG A 416 19.02 -1.25 -24.66
C ARG A 416 17.79 -1.68 -23.89
N ILE A 417 17.92 -1.84 -22.57
CA ILE A 417 16.81 -2.23 -21.71
C ILE A 417 16.11 -0.96 -21.20
N THR A 418 14.88 -0.73 -21.65
CA THR A 418 14.07 0.41 -21.17
C THR A 418 13.10 -0.02 -20.08
N LEU A 419 12.59 0.95 -19.32
CA LEU A 419 11.49 0.73 -18.37
C LEU A 419 10.26 0.08 -19.04
N ARG A 420 9.99 0.43 -20.30
CA ARG A 420 8.87 -0.14 -21.06
C ARG A 420 9.09 -1.64 -21.32
N ASP A 421 10.31 -2.06 -21.60
CA ASP A 421 10.65 -3.46 -21.83
C ASP A 421 10.45 -4.29 -20.55
N LEU A 422 10.93 -3.80 -19.40
CA LEU A 422 10.75 -4.48 -18.10
C LEU A 422 9.27 -4.61 -17.70
N LYS A 423 8.46 -3.58 -17.96
CA LYS A 423 7.01 -3.68 -17.75
C LYS A 423 6.33 -4.66 -18.72
N ARG A 424 6.85 -4.79 -19.94
CA ARG A 424 6.30 -5.68 -20.97
C ARG A 424 6.63 -7.15 -20.69
N CYS A 425 7.84 -7.46 -20.22
CA CYS A 425 8.30 -8.83 -20.05
C CYS A 425 7.59 -9.57 -18.90
N ARG A 426 7.00 -8.84 -17.94
CA ARG A 426 6.33 -9.38 -16.72
C ARG A 426 7.24 -10.21 -15.81
N MET A 427 8.55 -10.22 -16.06
CA MET A 427 9.56 -10.92 -15.28
C MET A 427 10.59 -9.94 -14.68
N ALA A 428 10.20 -8.67 -14.52
CA ALA A 428 11.07 -7.63 -13.97
C ALA A 428 11.57 -7.95 -12.55
N HIS A 429 10.75 -8.63 -11.73
CA HIS A 429 11.14 -9.10 -10.40
C HIS A 429 12.39 -9.99 -10.43
N ILE A 430 12.42 -11.00 -11.32
CA ILE A 430 13.60 -11.87 -11.50
C ILE A 430 14.80 -11.04 -11.97
N PHE A 431 14.61 -10.17 -12.97
CA PHE A 431 15.67 -9.28 -13.47
C PHE A 431 16.31 -8.44 -12.35
N TYR A 432 15.49 -7.83 -11.49
CA TYR A 432 15.97 -7.00 -10.39
C TYR A 432 16.66 -7.82 -9.30
N ASP A 433 16.08 -8.95 -8.90
CA ASP A 433 16.67 -9.81 -7.88
C ASP A 433 18.05 -10.32 -8.33
N THR A 434 18.20 -10.74 -9.59
CA THR A 434 19.49 -11.12 -10.17
C THR A 434 20.53 -10.00 -10.07
N CYS A 435 20.13 -8.75 -10.27
CA CYS A 435 21.05 -7.61 -10.25
C CYS A 435 21.45 -7.16 -8.84
N PHE A 436 20.58 -7.26 -7.82
CA PHE A 436 20.89 -6.63 -6.52
C PHE A 436 20.26 -7.27 -5.25
N ASN A 437 19.46 -8.35 -5.37
CA ASN A 437 18.93 -9.07 -4.20
C ASN A 437 19.34 -10.55 -4.27
N LEU A 438 20.43 -10.88 -3.56
CA LEU A 438 21.02 -12.22 -3.63
C LEU A 438 20.12 -13.31 -3.05
N GLU A 439 19.41 -13.04 -1.95
CA GLU A 439 18.55 -14.02 -1.31
C GLU A 439 17.41 -14.44 -2.24
N LYS A 440 16.64 -13.46 -2.75
CA LYS A 440 15.54 -13.73 -3.69
C LYS A 440 16.04 -14.32 -5.01
N TYR A 441 17.24 -13.95 -5.46
CA TYR A 441 17.86 -14.57 -6.63
C TYR A 441 18.13 -16.07 -6.44
N LEU A 442 18.72 -16.47 -5.29
CA LEU A 442 18.99 -17.87 -5.00
C LEU A 442 17.71 -18.70 -4.87
N ASP A 443 16.63 -18.10 -4.37
CA ASP A 443 15.32 -18.74 -4.32
C ASP A 443 14.72 -18.99 -5.71
N HIS A 444 14.90 -18.06 -6.66
CA HIS A 444 14.44 -18.24 -8.03
C HIS A 444 15.19 -19.36 -8.75
N GLU A 445 16.52 -19.44 -8.54
CA GLU A 445 17.37 -20.49 -9.13
C GLU A 445 17.02 -21.90 -8.63
N GLN A 446 16.56 -22.01 -7.38
CA GLN A 446 16.16 -23.29 -6.77
C GLN A 446 14.72 -23.70 -7.13
N ARG A 447 13.90 -22.76 -7.63
CA ARG A 447 12.49 -23.00 -7.93
C ARG A 447 12.34 -23.80 -9.22
N ASP A 448 11.52 -24.85 -9.19
CA ASP A 448 11.26 -25.69 -10.37
C ASP A 448 10.61 -24.84 -11.50
N PRO A 449 11.19 -24.80 -12.71
CA PRO A 449 10.64 -24.08 -13.87
C PRO A 449 9.19 -24.47 -14.22
N PHE A 450 8.74 -25.66 -13.82
CA PHE A 450 7.38 -26.14 -14.06
C PHE A 450 6.38 -25.76 -12.96
N ALA A 451 6.82 -25.20 -11.83
CA ALA A 451 5.93 -24.77 -10.74
C ALA A 451 5.02 -23.61 -11.17
N MET A 452 5.52 -22.66 -11.96
CA MET A 452 4.78 -21.48 -12.43
C MET A 452 3.62 -21.79 -13.38
N GLN A 453 3.53 -23.00 -13.94
CA GLN A 453 2.45 -23.39 -14.86
C GLN A 453 1.18 -23.86 -14.15
N LYS A 454 1.24 -24.16 -12.85
CA LYS A 454 0.09 -24.69 -12.09
C LYS A 454 -0.90 -23.63 -11.58
N ASP A 455 -0.49 -22.36 -11.59
CA ASP A 455 -1.24 -21.29 -10.91
C ASP A 455 -2.26 -20.56 -11.82
N VAL A 456 -2.38 -20.96 -13.09
CA VAL A 456 -3.25 -20.27 -14.08
C VAL A 456 -4.74 -20.68 -13.97
N ASP A 457 -5.06 -21.74 -13.22
CA ASP A 457 -6.40 -22.37 -13.20
C ASP A 457 -7.30 -21.96 -12.00
N CYS A 458 -6.92 -20.98 -11.18
CA CYS A 458 -7.74 -20.52 -10.05
C CYS A 458 -8.61 -19.30 -10.42
N GLU A 459 -9.95 -19.42 -10.33
CA GLU A 459 -10.89 -18.33 -10.66
C GLU A 459 -10.93 -17.18 -9.63
N SER A 460 -10.24 -17.31 -8.49
CA SER A 460 -10.06 -16.22 -7.53
C SER A 460 -8.82 -15.39 -7.89
N PRO A 461 -8.86 -14.05 -7.85
CA PRO A 461 -7.66 -13.23 -7.98
C PRO A 461 -6.63 -13.68 -6.93
N GLU A 462 -5.44 -14.08 -7.37
CA GLU A 462 -4.37 -14.40 -6.44
C GLU A 462 -4.00 -13.13 -5.65
N PRO A 463 -3.76 -13.24 -4.33
CA PRO A 463 -3.27 -12.12 -3.54
C PRO A 463 -1.94 -11.65 -4.11
N SER A 464 -1.69 -10.33 -4.04
CA SER A 464 -0.40 -9.79 -4.48
C SER A 464 0.75 -10.33 -3.62
N ASP A 465 1.98 -10.21 -4.13
CA ASP A 465 3.15 -10.62 -3.36
C ASP A 465 3.26 -9.81 -2.06
N TRP A 466 2.87 -8.53 -2.08
CA TRP A 466 2.74 -7.70 -0.89
C TRP A 466 1.69 -8.23 0.09
N ASP A 467 0.48 -8.57 -0.37
CA ASP A 467 -0.59 -9.03 0.52
C ASP A 467 -0.21 -10.35 1.21
N ARG A 468 0.48 -11.24 0.47
CA ARG A 468 1.01 -12.49 1.02
C ARG A 468 2.09 -12.23 2.07
N TYR A 469 3.08 -11.41 1.74
CA TYR A 469 4.15 -11.03 2.66
C TYR A 469 3.59 -10.40 3.95
N ALA A 470 2.69 -9.42 3.82
CA ALA A 470 2.11 -8.74 4.97
C ALA A 470 1.30 -9.69 5.86
N ALA A 471 0.52 -10.62 5.28
CA ALA A 471 -0.22 -11.60 6.05
C ALA A 471 0.70 -12.58 6.81
N GLU A 472 1.77 -13.05 6.16
CA GLU A 472 2.75 -13.98 6.76
C GLU A 472 3.53 -13.30 7.90
N GLU A 473 4.08 -12.10 7.66
CA GLU A 473 4.83 -11.34 8.66
C GLU A 473 3.95 -10.92 9.84
N TYR A 474 2.69 -10.56 9.59
CA TYR A 474 1.76 -10.23 10.67
C TYR A 474 1.51 -11.45 11.57
N GLU A 475 1.31 -12.65 11.00
CA GLU A 475 1.13 -13.88 11.78
C GLU A 475 2.38 -14.19 12.64
N ILE A 476 3.58 -13.96 12.10
CA ILE A 476 4.85 -14.11 12.84
C ILE A 476 4.93 -13.11 13.99
N LEU A 477 4.70 -11.83 13.73
CA LEU A 477 4.80 -10.76 14.74
C LEU A 477 3.86 -10.99 15.92
N VAL A 478 2.62 -11.43 15.64
CA VAL A 478 1.62 -11.77 16.66
C VAL A 478 2.01 -13.03 17.44
N ALA A 479 2.61 -14.03 16.78
CA ALA A 479 3.06 -15.25 17.43
C ALA A 479 4.24 -15.01 18.38
N GLU A 480 5.23 -14.21 17.96
CA GLU A 480 6.39 -13.82 18.78
C GLU A 480 5.98 -13.08 20.06
N GLU A 481 5.01 -12.19 19.93
CA GLU A 481 4.49 -11.42 21.05
C GLU A 481 3.73 -12.31 22.05
N SER A 482 2.91 -13.21 21.55
CA SER A 482 2.21 -14.22 22.36
C SER A 482 3.20 -15.13 23.12
N ALA A 483 4.34 -15.46 22.51
CA ALA A 483 5.39 -16.25 23.16
C ALA A 483 6.17 -15.45 24.22
N THR A 484 6.43 -14.16 23.96
CA THR A 484 7.14 -13.27 24.88
C THR A 484 6.34 -13.04 26.17
N GLU A 485 5.02 -12.93 26.08
CA GLU A 485 4.13 -12.82 27.24
C GLU A 485 4.05 -14.10 28.06
N GLN A 486 3.99 -15.27 27.42
CA GLN A 486 4.01 -16.54 28.14
C GLN A 486 5.30 -16.73 28.94
N LEU A 487 6.42 -16.19 28.46
CA LEU A 487 7.69 -16.19 29.17
C LEU A 487 7.72 -15.18 30.33
N GLN A 488 7.03 -14.04 30.21
CA GLN A 488 6.89 -13.05 31.29
C GLN A 488 5.91 -13.51 32.38
N GLU A 489 4.78 -14.14 32.03
CA GLU A 489 3.83 -14.70 33.00
C GLU A 489 4.38 -15.96 33.68
N GLY A 490 5.08 -16.83 32.95
CA GLY A 490 5.71 -18.03 33.50
C GLY A 490 6.85 -17.76 34.49
N SER A 491 7.41 -16.54 34.50
CA SER A 491 8.45 -16.15 35.46
C SER A 491 7.92 -15.78 36.85
N PHE A 492 6.59 -15.64 37.02
CA PHE A 492 5.99 -15.27 38.32
C PHE A 492 5.42 -16.45 39.11
N GLU A 493 5.29 -17.64 38.51
CA GLU A 493 4.67 -18.80 39.18
C GLU A 493 5.66 -19.78 39.83
N ASP A 494 6.97 -19.67 39.56
CA ASP A 494 7.97 -20.65 40.03
C ASP A 494 8.53 -20.41 41.45
N ASP A 495 8.05 -19.41 42.20
CA ASP A 495 8.56 -19.07 43.56
C ASP A 495 7.63 -19.48 44.73
N TYR A 496 6.63 -20.35 44.50
CA TYR A 496 5.71 -20.81 45.55
C TYR A 496 5.58 -22.34 45.67
N GLU A 497 6.67 -23.08 45.81
CA GLU A 497 6.61 -24.38 46.52
C GLU A 497 7.87 -24.63 47.36
N GLY A 498 7.72 -24.60 48.69
CA GLY A 498 8.69 -25.19 49.60
C GLY A 498 8.72 -24.57 51.00
N ASP A 499 7.73 -24.90 51.85
CA ASP A 499 8.02 -25.25 53.26
C ASP A 499 6.78 -25.83 53.95
N GLU A 500 6.58 -27.14 53.77
CA GLU A 500 5.83 -27.96 54.72
C GLU A 500 6.68 -28.23 55.97
N ILE A 501 6.34 -27.51 57.04
CA ILE A 501 6.30 -27.90 58.46
C ILE A 501 6.99 -29.24 58.80
N ILE A 502 8.19 -29.19 59.39
CA ILE A 502 8.65 -30.20 60.38
C ILE A 502 9.32 -29.51 61.58
N SER A 503 8.66 -29.72 62.72
CA SER A 503 8.98 -29.47 64.14
C SER A 503 10.43 -29.20 64.59
N ALA A 504 10.59 -28.20 65.45
CA ALA A 504 11.72 -28.06 66.38
C ALA A 504 11.42 -28.70 67.75
N PRO A 505 12.40 -29.30 68.46
CA PRO A 505 12.26 -29.59 69.87
C PRO A 505 12.80 -28.43 70.73
N GLU A 506 12.18 -28.32 71.90
CA GLU A 506 12.29 -27.34 72.98
C GLU A 506 13.73 -27.02 73.45
N ILE A 507 13.95 -25.80 73.98
CA ILE A 507 14.43 -25.56 75.36
C ILE A 507 14.23 -24.08 75.74
N ALA A 508 13.89 -23.91 77.02
CA ALA A 508 13.30 -22.77 77.69
C ALA A 508 14.26 -21.63 78.12
N ASN A 509 13.65 -20.45 78.31
CA ASN A 509 13.84 -19.47 79.38
C ASN A 509 15.25 -19.18 79.94
N LYS A 510 15.69 -17.91 79.88
CA LYS A 510 15.74 -16.99 81.04
C LYS A 510 16.35 -15.63 80.72
N MET A 511 15.75 -14.60 81.33
CA MET A 511 16.31 -13.26 81.60
C MET A 511 17.64 -13.34 82.36
N ASP A 512 18.60 -12.46 82.06
CA ASP A 512 19.16 -11.51 83.05
C ASP A 512 20.22 -10.53 82.47
N LYS A 513 19.97 -9.25 82.74
CA LYS A 513 20.87 -8.19 83.28
C LYS A 513 22.33 -7.96 82.82
N LEU A 514 22.51 -6.70 82.36
CA LEU A 514 23.40 -5.62 82.89
C LEU A 514 24.93 -5.63 82.70
N VAL A 515 25.40 -4.46 82.19
CA VAL A 515 26.56 -3.61 82.64
C VAL A 515 27.96 -4.09 82.20
N ILE A 516 28.59 -3.45 81.21
CA ILE A 516 29.39 -2.18 81.20
C ILE A 516 30.83 -2.33 81.77
N SER A 517 31.79 -1.99 80.89
CA SER A 517 33.17 -1.45 81.06
C SER A 517 34.24 -2.31 81.79
N ASP A 518 35.51 -2.34 81.39
CA ASP A 518 36.41 -1.23 81.01
C ASP A 518 37.52 -1.63 80.01
N LEU A 519 37.88 -0.69 79.12
CA LEU A 519 39.20 -0.02 79.13
C LEU A 519 39.29 1.01 77.99
N THR A 520 38.96 2.28 78.29
CA THR A 520 39.92 3.41 78.28
C THR A 520 39.26 4.72 78.75
N ALA A 521 39.81 5.23 79.86
CA ALA A 521 39.78 6.58 80.47
C ALA A 521 38.47 7.14 81.02
#